data_AF-A0A7W1I6J5-F1
#
_entry.id   AF-A0A7W1I6J5-F1
#
_cell.length_a   1.000
_cell.length_b   1.000
_cell.length_c   1.000
_cell.angle_alpha   90.00
_cell.angle_beta   90.00
_cell.angle_gamma   90.00
#
_symmetry.space_group_name_H-M   'P 1'
#
loop_
_entity.id
_entity.type
_entity.pdbx_description
1 polymer ?
#
loop_
_entity_poly.entity_id
_entity_poly.type
_entity_poly.pdbx_seq_one_letter_code
_entity_poly.pdbx_strand_id
1 'polypeptide(L)'
;PGYAATTAELVVAAAAAADRPRPYIAGYVRSAIGSEAQARFRQEGDRYASFPAYGAHFARMEAAPWDTGVVGETGAEIKAGLRRFDSALDEVVVRAIVANDALDAYRELIEAAAPSH
;
A
#
# COMPACT_ATOMS: atom_id res chain seq x y z
N PRO A 1 2.45 4.00 -5.88
CA PRO A 1 2.35 3.20 -7.14
C PRO A 1 3.63 3.16 -7.97
N GLY A 2 4.30 4.29 -8.23
CA GLY A 2 5.49 4.34 -9.10
C GLY A 2 6.62 3.39 -8.70
N TYR A 3 6.98 3.37 -7.41
CA TYR A 3 7.98 2.43 -6.87
C TYR A 3 7.61 0.96 -7.07
N ALA A 4 6.33 0.61 -7.00
CA ALA A 4 5.87 -0.76 -7.23
C ALA A 4 6.09 -1.18 -8.69
N ALA A 5 5.76 -0.30 -9.65
CA ALA A 5 5.98 -0.55 -11.07
C ALA A 5 7.48 -0.72 -11.40
N THR A 6 8.32 0.23 -10.96
CA THR A 6 9.77 0.14 -11.18
C THR A 6 10.37 -1.11 -10.55
N THR A 7 9.95 -1.49 -9.34
CA THR A 7 10.46 -2.71 -8.69
C THR A 7 9.98 -3.97 -9.42
N ALA A 8 8.72 -4.01 -9.85
CA ALA A 8 8.20 -5.13 -10.62
C ALA A 8 8.95 -5.33 -11.94
N GLU A 9 9.23 -4.25 -12.67
CA GLU A 9 10.04 -4.29 -13.90
C GLU A 9 11.44 -4.86 -13.64
N LEU A 10 12.11 -4.42 -12.57
CA LEU A 10 13.43 -4.94 -12.18
C LEU A 10 13.38 -6.44 -11.85
N VAL A 11 12.37 -6.88 -11.10
CA VAL A 11 12.18 -8.28 -10.73
C VAL A 11 11.94 -9.15 -11.97
N VAL A 12 11.08 -8.70 -12.88
CA VAL A 12 10.78 -9.42 -14.14
C VAL A 12 12.04 -9.49 -15.02
N ALA A 13 12.76 -8.39 -15.18
CA ALA A 13 13.98 -8.34 -15.97
C ALA A 13 15.08 -9.26 -15.40
N ALA A 14 15.25 -9.28 -14.07
CA ALA A 14 16.21 -10.15 -13.42
C ALA A 14 15.88 -11.65 -13.59
N ALA A 15 14.59 -12.01 -13.51
CA ALA A 15 14.14 -13.38 -13.75
C ALA A 15 14.43 -13.82 -15.21
N ALA A 16 14.14 -12.95 -16.17
CA ALA A 16 14.43 -13.22 -17.59
C ALA A 16 15.94 -13.38 -17.84
N ALA A 17 16.77 -12.50 -17.26
CA ALA A 17 18.24 -12.59 -17.37
C ALA A 17 18.81 -13.88 -16.76
N ALA A 18 18.11 -14.48 -15.80
CA ALA A 18 18.49 -15.73 -15.14
C ALA A 18 17.85 -16.99 -15.79
N ASP A 19 17.17 -16.84 -16.93
CA ASP A 19 16.39 -17.89 -17.60
C ASP A 19 15.40 -18.58 -16.64
N ARG A 20 14.68 -17.77 -15.87
CA ARG A 20 13.65 -18.21 -14.92
C ARG A 20 12.27 -17.75 -15.37
N PRO A 21 11.20 -18.50 -15.03
CA PRO A 21 9.84 -18.03 -15.20
C PRO A 21 9.61 -16.69 -14.50
N ARG A 22 8.70 -15.87 -15.04
CA ARG A 22 8.26 -14.65 -14.39
C ARG A 22 7.72 -14.99 -12.98
N PRO A 23 8.25 -14.38 -11.91
CA PRO A 23 7.75 -14.64 -10.57
C PRO A 23 6.35 -14.04 -10.38
N TYR A 24 5.62 -14.57 -9.40
CA TYR A 24 4.39 -13.95 -8.91
C TYR A 24 4.75 -12.77 -8.00
N ILE A 25 4.18 -11.60 -8.26
CA ILE A 25 4.49 -10.35 -7.58
C ILE A 25 3.29 -9.92 -6.76
N ALA A 26 3.32 -10.22 -5.46
CA ALA A 26 2.36 -9.71 -4.48
C ALA A 26 2.94 -8.52 -3.72
N GLY A 27 2.13 -7.51 -3.45
CA GLY A 27 2.55 -6.31 -2.71
C GLY A 27 1.58 -5.95 -1.59
N TYR A 28 2.15 -5.61 -0.43
CA TYR A 28 1.39 -5.09 0.70
C TYR A 28 1.08 -3.60 0.51
N VAL A 29 -0.22 -3.27 0.48
CA VAL A 29 -0.67 -1.88 0.43
C VAL A 29 -1.35 -1.54 1.75
N ARG A 30 -0.78 -0.59 2.49
CA ARG A 30 -1.40 -0.07 3.71
C ARG A 30 -2.61 0.77 3.33
N SER A 31 -3.75 0.50 3.94
CA SER A 31 -5.00 1.17 3.58
C SER A 31 -5.77 1.64 4.80
N ALA A 32 -6.37 2.83 4.71
CA ALA A 32 -7.17 3.41 5.79
C ALA A 32 -8.39 4.15 5.21
N ILE A 33 -9.57 3.88 5.76
CA ILE A 33 -10.82 4.53 5.39
C ILE A 33 -11.35 5.35 6.57
N GLY A 34 -11.79 6.58 6.28
CA GLY A 34 -12.32 7.51 7.27
C GLY A 34 -11.24 8.31 8.01
N SER A 35 -11.60 9.54 8.37
CA SER A 35 -10.72 10.53 9.01
C SER A 35 -9.92 10.03 10.22
N GLU A 36 -10.51 9.25 11.13
CA GLU A 36 -9.82 8.73 12.33
C GLU A 36 -8.75 7.69 11.96
N ALA A 37 -9.05 6.78 11.03
CA ALA A 37 -8.08 5.80 10.55
C ALA A 37 -6.92 6.48 9.80
N GLN A 38 -7.22 7.54 9.04
CA GLN A 38 -6.19 8.37 8.41
C GLN A 38 -5.31 9.10 9.42
N ALA A 39 -5.88 9.57 10.54
CA ALA A 39 -5.10 10.17 11.61
C ALA A 39 -4.13 9.15 12.24
N ARG A 40 -4.60 7.92 12.51
CA ARG A 40 -3.75 6.82 12.98
C ARG A 40 -2.67 6.46 11.95
N PHE A 41 -3.01 6.42 10.67
CA PHE A 41 -2.07 6.17 9.57
C PHE A 41 -0.93 7.20 9.55
N ARG A 42 -1.27 8.49 9.67
CA ARG A 42 -0.28 9.57 9.78
C ARG A 42 0.60 9.41 11.01
N GLN A 43 -0.01 9.18 12.18
CA GLN A 43 0.74 8.98 13.43
C GLN A 43 1.72 7.81 13.35
N GLU A 44 1.32 6.68 12.76
CA GLU A 44 2.22 5.55 12.51
C GLU A 44 3.34 5.93 11.54
N GLY A 45 3.01 6.65 10.46
CA GLY A 45 3.97 7.14 9.48
C GLY A 45 5.03 8.05 10.10
N ASP A 46 4.62 9.04 10.89
CA ASP A 46 5.50 9.97 11.59
C ASP A 46 6.40 9.24 12.59
N ARG A 47 5.83 8.27 13.32
CA ARG A 47 6.60 7.40 14.22
C ARG A 47 7.68 6.64 13.45
N TYR A 48 7.37 6.03 12.30
CA TYR A 48 8.39 5.38 11.48
C TYR A 48 9.45 6.36 10.98
N ALA A 49 9.06 7.54 10.48
CA ALA A 49 9.98 8.54 9.97
C ALA A 49 10.96 9.07 11.05
N SER A 50 10.55 9.07 12.33
CA SER A 50 11.41 9.47 13.45
C SER A 50 12.60 8.52 13.68
N PHE A 51 12.55 7.28 13.19
CA PHE A 51 13.67 6.36 13.28
C PHE A 51 14.68 6.63 12.15
N PRO A 52 15.99 6.84 12.45
CA PRO A 52 16.97 7.30 11.46
C PRO A 52 17.03 6.46 10.17
N ALA A 53 16.97 5.12 10.30
CA ALA A 53 17.03 4.23 9.14
C ALA A 53 15.81 4.35 8.22
N TYR A 54 14.62 4.52 8.80
CA TYR A 54 13.38 4.69 8.05
C TYR A 54 13.27 6.09 7.45
N GLY A 55 13.63 7.14 8.21
CA GLY A 55 13.72 8.50 7.69
C GLY A 55 14.64 8.61 6.48
N ALA A 56 15.83 8.00 6.55
CA ALA A 56 16.74 7.95 5.40
C ALA A 56 16.16 7.16 4.20
N HIS A 57 15.40 6.10 4.47
CA HIS A 57 14.72 5.34 3.41
C HIS A 57 13.64 6.16 2.71
N PHE A 58 12.78 6.85 3.45
CA PHE A 58 11.77 7.76 2.90
C PHE A 58 12.40 8.90 2.08
N ALA A 59 13.49 9.50 2.58
CA ALA A 59 14.23 10.54 1.87
C ALA A 59 14.77 10.04 0.52
N ARG A 60 15.35 8.84 0.46
CA ARG A 60 15.78 8.23 -0.81
C ARG A 60 14.64 7.94 -1.77
N MET A 61 13.46 7.64 -1.23
CA MET A 61 12.26 7.41 -2.05
C MET A 61 11.60 8.70 -2.54
N GLU A 62 12.03 9.87 -2.05
CA GLU A 62 11.33 11.14 -2.27
C GLU A 62 9.82 11.05 -1.93
N ALA A 63 9.49 10.24 -0.92
CA ALA A 63 8.12 9.94 -0.53
C ALA A 63 7.95 10.17 0.96
N ALA A 64 6.87 10.85 1.35
CA ALA A 64 6.50 10.89 2.75
C ALA A 64 5.84 9.56 3.16
N PRO A 65 5.88 9.19 4.45
CA PRO A 65 5.22 7.96 4.92
C PRO A 65 3.75 7.88 4.52
N TRP A 66 3.06 9.01 4.47
CA TRP A 66 1.64 9.06 4.10
C TRP A 66 1.39 8.83 2.59
N ASP A 67 2.39 9.07 1.74
CA ASP A 67 2.27 8.87 0.28
C ASP A 67 2.40 7.39 -0.12
N THR A 68 2.76 6.52 0.85
CA THR A 68 3.03 5.10 0.60
C THR A 68 1.80 4.19 0.69
N GLY A 69 0.67 4.71 1.17
CA GLY A 69 -0.58 3.96 1.36
C GLY A 69 -1.72 4.41 0.46
N VAL A 70 -2.87 3.74 0.59
CA VAL A 70 -4.14 4.14 -0.01
C VAL A 70 -5.06 4.62 1.10
N VAL A 71 -5.34 5.91 1.12
CA VAL A 71 -6.22 6.54 2.11
C VAL A 71 -7.41 7.20 1.42
N GLY A 72 -8.58 7.18 2.06
CA GLY A 72 -9.79 7.81 1.55
C GLY A 72 -10.86 7.95 2.62
N GLU A 73 -11.92 8.70 2.31
CA GLU A 73 -13.12 8.82 3.14
C GLU A 73 -14.22 7.84 2.67
N THR A 74 -14.13 7.36 1.43
CA THR A 74 -15.15 6.50 0.82
C THR A 74 -14.57 5.22 0.23
N GLY A 75 -15.39 4.17 0.14
CA GLY A 75 -14.98 2.92 -0.53
C GLY A 75 -14.60 3.12 -2.00
N ALA A 76 -15.21 4.08 -2.70
CA ALA A 76 -14.86 4.41 -4.09
C ALA A 76 -13.42 4.92 -4.21
N GLU A 77 -12.98 5.77 -3.27
CA GLU A 77 -11.60 6.28 -3.21
C GLU A 77 -10.60 5.18 -2.88
N ILE A 78 -10.94 4.28 -1.94
CA ILE A 78 -10.11 3.12 -1.62
C ILE A 78 -9.92 2.24 -2.87
N LYS A 79 -11.00 1.87 -3.55
CA LYS A 79 -10.91 1.08 -4.79
C LYS A 79 -10.11 1.80 -5.87
N ALA A 80 -10.32 3.11 -6.05
CA ALA A 80 -9.56 3.89 -7.02
C ALA A 80 -8.06 3.95 -6.70
N GLY A 81 -7.70 4.06 -5.43
CA GLY A 81 -6.31 4.03 -4.99
C GLY A 81 -5.66 2.67 -5.20
N LEU A 82 -6.36 1.57 -4.88
CA LEU A 82 -5.86 0.20 -5.06
C LEU A 82 -5.67 -0.17 -6.55
N ARG A 83 -6.57 0.26 -7.44
CA ARG A 83 -6.44 0.03 -8.89
C ARG A 83 -5.16 0.58 -9.52
N ARG A 84 -4.48 1.54 -8.87
CA ARG A 84 -3.20 2.07 -9.34
C ARG A 84 -2.06 1.05 -9.28
N PHE A 85 -2.27 -0.07 -8.60
CA PHE A 85 -1.29 -1.14 -8.47
C PHE A 85 -1.51 -2.30 -9.45
N ASP A 86 -2.66 -2.36 -10.15
CA ASP A 86 -3.04 -3.44 -11.07
C ASP A 86 -2.03 -3.65 -12.21
N SER A 87 -1.35 -2.58 -12.64
CA SER A 87 -0.34 -2.66 -13.70
C SER A 87 1.03 -3.15 -13.20
N ALA A 88 1.25 -3.21 -11.88
CA ALA A 88 2.54 -3.51 -11.27
C ALA A 88 2.55 -4.82 -10.47
N LEU A 89 1.41 -5.21 -9.89
CA LEU A 89 1.30 -6.35 -8.98
C LEU A 89 0.31 -7.38 -9.54
N ASP A 90 0.62 -8.65 -9.36
CA ASP A 90 -0.34 -9.74 -9.59
C ASP A 90 -1.36 -9.85 -8.45
N GLU A 91 -0.95 -9.46 -7.24
CA GLU A 91 -1.80 -9.44 -6.05
C GLU A 91 -1.56 -8.19 -5.21
N VAL A 92 -2.64 -7.53 -4.83
CA VAL A 92 -2.63 -6.50 -3.81
C VAL A 92 -3.11 -7.10 -2.51
N VAL A 93 -2.20 -7.20 -1.53
CA VAL A 93 -2.55 -7.62 -0.17
C VAL A 93 -2.83 -6.38 0.66
N VAL A 94 -4.10 -6.17 0.97
CA VAL A 94 -4.55 -5.00 1.74
C VAL A 94 -4.19 -5.17 3.21
N ARG A 95 -3.37 -4.24 3.73
CA ARG A 95 -3.04 -4.17 5.15
C ARG A 95 -3.86 -3.06 5.80
N ALA A 96 -4.90 -3.46 6.51
CA ALA A 96 -5.82 -2.57 7.19
C ALA A 96 -5.15 -1.72 8.27
N ILE A 97 -5.42 -0.42 8.25
CA ILE A 97 -5.18 0.52 9.35
C ILE A 97 -6.52 1.16 9.67
N VAL A 98 -7.01 0.84 10.86
CA VAL A 98 -8.36 1.16 11.33
C VAL A 98 -8.27 2.10 12.52
N ALA A 99 -9.29 2.94 12.72
CA ALA A 99 -9.33 3.91 13.81
C ALA A 99 -9.13 3.26 15.19
N ASN A 100 -9.77 2.11 15.39
CA ASN A 100 -9.68 1.27 16.57
C ASN A 100 -9.68 -0.20 16.16
N ASP A 101 -9.26 -1.09 17.05
CA ASP A 101 -9.11 -2.51 16.75
C ASP A 101 -10.46 -3.27 16.86
N ALA A 102 -11.60 -2.59 16.69
CA ALA A 102 -12.92 -3.21 16.66
C ALA A 102 -13.19 -3.89 15.31
N LEU A 103 -13.96 -4.99 15.34
CA LEU A 103 -14.27 -5.79 14.16
C LEU A 103 -14.96 -4.98 13.06
N ASP A 104 -15.88 -4.08 13.42
CA ASP A 104 -16.64 -3.28 12.45
C ASP A 104 -15.74 -2.33 11.66
N ALA A 105 -14.69 -1.78 12.29
CA ALA A 105 -13.73 -0.93 11.61
C ALA A 105 -12.90 -1.72 10.57
N TYR A 106 -12.55 -2.97 10.87
CA TYR A 106 -11.92 -3.86 9.88
C TYR A 106 -12.89 -4.22 8.76
N ARG A 107 -14.14 -4.53 9.10
CA ARG A 107 -15.17 -4.91 8.14
C ARG A 107 -15.43 -3.80 7.12
N GLU A 108 -15.56 -2.57 7.56
CA GLU A 108 -15.75 -1.40 6.70
C GLU A 108 -14.64 -1.31 5.63
N LEU A 109 -13.38 -1.45 6.04
CA LEU A 109 -12.27 -1.40 5.09
C LEU A 109 -12.21 -2.62 4.18
N ILE A 110 -12.54 -3.82 4.67
CA ILE A 110 -12.60 -5.05 3.86
C ILE A 110 -13.65 -4.89 2.76
N GLU A 111 -14.85 -4.42 3.11
CA GLU A 111 -15.93 -4.20 2.15
C GLU A 111 -15.58 -3.08 1.15
N ALA A 112 -14.92 -2.01 1.62
CA ALA A 112 -14.41 -0.95 0.76
C ALA A 112 -13.33 -1.44 -0.21
N ALA A 113 -12.43 -2.33 0.22
CA ALA A 113 -11.32 -2.83 -0.57
C ALA A 113 -11.67 -4.04 -1.44
N ALA A 114 -12.84 -4.67 -1.21
CA ALA A 114 -13.27 -5.85 -1.95
C ALA A 114 -13.29 -5.60 -3.46
N PRO A 115 -12.81 -6.56 -4.27
CA PRO A 115 -12.93 -6.50 -5.72
C PRO A 115 -14.37 -6.28 -6.15
N SER A 116 -14.59 -5.53 -7.24
CA SER A 116 -15.90 -5.47 -7.86
C SER A 116 -16.21 -6.84 -8.48
N HIS A 117 -17.23 -7.53 -7.97
CA HIS A 117 -17.82 -8.70 -8.62
C HIS A 117 -18.67 -8.30 -9.82
#